data_AF-B3QN41-F1
#
_entry.id   AF-B3QN41-F1
#
_cell.length_a   1.000
_cell.length_b   1.000
_cell.length_c   1.000
_cell.angle_alpha   90.00
_cell.angle_beta   90.00
_cell.angle_gamma   90.00
#
_symmetry.space_group_name_H-M   'P 1'
#
loop_
_entity.id
_entity.type
_entity.pdbx_description
1 polymer ?
#
loop_
_entity_poly.entity_id
_entity_poly.type
_entity_poly.pdbx_seq_one_letter_code
_entity_poly.pdbx_strand_id
1 'polypeptide(L)'
;MYPIQIGNYDFKRLYLWLQHSDKLPFFTEIVIEVFYPNNMQADGLVMFNHGFLIGTDLLFYPKQFISKLTNQDTPLFQVNPSWYYNYSQAAINNNWALGFVTTAHLQFDMMPWTNLGGNPRVGQAAYAAASYLIKYGATHKYDDHESVMKARFLRADASSNNSMLNRVIFAGHSVGGAHAQVAATGFDALQEIGARNLMPFDPVFYNREVTPDHTLPMSKWDESSRARPIGLLQLSPVDGAGGKTVPYLAPGMKPYREHLASVAMPNLMVTGACDSACLDPKNSDPPAWIDVADRSTSQYAQMAYGSSNSWAATCMVERGSHCGYLAHHNDLCTQADKKSLCDPSVTPYTAKQEEYRFSNELLDQYIGFVAGKDPANCSFDTWKNGSLMQWLNKEKPGTSGVSLRQFPDGYVHFPS
;
A
#
# COMPACT_ATOMS: atom_id res chain seq x y z
N MET A 1 -4.35 23.65 4.92
CA MET A 1 -5.45 23.44 5.88
C MET A 1 -4.90 23.04 7.26
N TYR A 2 -5.50 23.53 8.35
CA TYR A 2 -5.30 22.97 9.69
C TYR A 2 -5.86 21.52 9.73
N PRO A 3 -5.30 20.62 10.55
CA PRO A 3 -5.84 19.27 10.66
C PRO A 3 -7.31 19.31 11.14
N ILE A 4 -8.12 18.38 10.64
CA ILE A 4 -9.48 18.15 11.13
C ILE A 4 -9.36 17.18 12.29
N GLN A 5 -9.71 17.62 13.50
CA GLN A 5 -9.70 16.76 14.67
C GLN A 5 -10.96 15.87 14.69
N ILE A 6 -10.76 14.56 14.83
CA ILE A 6 -11.80 13.54 14.96
C ILE A 6 -11.51 12.76 16.24
N GLY A 7 -12.11 13.20 17.35
CA GLY A 7 -11.82 12.65 18.68
C GLY A 7 -10.37 12.89 19.10
N ASN A 8 -9.62 11.82 19.36
CA ASN A 8 -8.22 11.87 19.78
C ASN A 8 -7.22 11.78 18.62
N TYR A 9 -7.69 11.99 17.39
CA TYR A 9 -6.88 11.90 16.18
C TYR A 9 -7.08 13.11 15.29
N ASP A 10 -6.06 13.42 14.51
CA ASP A 10 -6.01 14.50 13.54
C ASP A 10 -5.95 13.93 12.13
N PHE A 11 -6.75 14.50 11.23
CA PHE A 11 -6.72 14.23 9.81
C PHE A 11 -6.07 15.39 9.05
N LYS A 12 -5.12 15.10 8.17
CA LYS A 12 -4.53 16.10 7.29
C LYS A 12 -4.30 15.54 5.89
N ARG A 13 -4.45 16.41 4.90
CA ARG A 13 -4.09 16.12 3.51
C ARG A 13 -2.89 16.95 3.09
N LEU A 14 -1.92 16.29 2.44
CA LEU A 14 -0.72 16.89 1.88
C LEU A 14 -0.73 16.67 0.37
N TYR A 15 -0.22 17.68 -0.34
CA TYR A 15 0.03 17.61 -1.77
C TYR A 15 1.48 17.97 -2.03
N LEU A 16 2.21 17.10 -2.69
CA LEU A 16 3.64 17.27 -2.97
C LEU A 16 3.92 16.85 -4.41
N TRP A 17 5.01 17.38 -4.97
CA TRP A 17 5.60 16.85 -6.19
C TRP A 17 6.71 15.87 -5.83
N LEU A 18 6.72 14.72 -6.49
CA LEU A 18 7.73 13.70 -6.33
C LEU A 18 8.49 13.54 -7.64
N GLN A 19 9.80 13.70 -7.59
CA GLN A 19 10.69 13.20 -8.63
C GLN A 19 11.28 11.88 -8.13
N HIS A 20 11.08 10.77 -8.85
CA HIS A 20 11.56 9.45 -8.39
C HIS A 20 13.09 9.33 -8.40
N SER A 21 13.79 10.12 -9.20
CA SER A 21 15.24 10.27 -9.23
C SER A 21 15.60 11.55 -9.96
N ASP A 22 16.63 12.24 -9.48
CA ASP A 22 17.27 13.40 -10.12
C ASP A 22 17.71 13.14 -11.58
N LYS A 23 17.93 11.89 -11.96
CA LYS A 23 18.27 11.46 -13.33
C LYS A 23 17.09 11.50 -14.30
N LEU A 24 15.86 11.63 -13.81
CA LEU A 24 14.64 11.58 -14.62
C LEU A 24 13.87 12.89 -14.47
N PRO A 25 13.60 13.64 -15.55
CA PRO A 25 12.95 14.96 -15.46
C PRO A 25 11.43 14.89 -15.24
N PHE A 26 10.92 13.76 -14.74
CA PHE A 26 9.49 13.50 -14.59
C PHE A 26 9.06 13.71 -13.14
N PHE A 27 8.02 14.52 -12.96
CA PHE A 27 7.38 14.78 -11.68
C PHE A 27 6.04 14.06 -11.62
N THR A 28 5.74 13.48 -10.46
CA THR A 28 4.49 12.82 -10.12
C THR A 28 3.84 13.62 -9.01
N GLU A 29 2.57 14.02 -9.17
CA GLU A 29 1.86 14.61 -8.02
C GLU A 29 1.49 13.48 -7.07
N ILE A 30 1.78 13.67 -5.78
CA ILE A 30 1.34 12.76 -4.74
C ILE A 30 0.39 13.47 -3.80
N VAL A 31 -0.66 12.76 -3.43
CA VAL A 31 -1.62 13.16 -2.40
C VAL A 31 -1.49 12.18 -1.25
N ILE A 32 -1.27 12.70 -0.05
CA ILE A 32 -1.17 11.91 1.17
C ILE A 32 -2.29 12.36 2.11
N GLU A 33 -3.22 11.46 2.42
CA GLU A 33 -4.21 11.66 3.48
C GLU A 33 -3.72 10.91 4.71
N VAL A 34 -3.43 11.61 5.79
CA VAL A 34 -2.87 11.02 7.01
C VAL A 34 -3.77 11.26 8.20
N PHE A 35 -4.04 10.20 8.94
CA PHE A 35 -4.77 10.17 10.20
C PHE A 35 -3.82 9.74 11.31
N TYR A 36 -3.60 10.58 12.32
CA TYR A 36 -2.59 10.36 13.36
C TYR A 36 -3.08 10.81 14.74
N PRO A 37 -2.54 10.25 15.85
CA PRO A 37 -2.92 10.65 17.20
C PRO A 37 -2.63 12.13 17.47
N ASN A 38 -3.58 12.85 18.09
CA ASN A 38 -3.43 14.27 18.41
C ASN A 38 -2.35 14.54 19.49
N ASN A 39 -1.98 13.50 20.26
CA ASN A 39 -0.88 13.55 21.21
C ASN A 39 0.51 13.42 20.55
N MET A 40 0.57 13.20 19.23
CA MET A 40 1.80 13.07 18.44
C MET A 40 2.69 11.89 18.87
N GLN A 41 2.10 10.78 19.33
CA GLN A 41 2.82 9.60 19.84
C GLN A 41 2.43 8.29 19.13
N ALA A 42 2.33 8.29 17.79
CA ALA A 42 2.03 7.09 17.03
C ALA A 42 3.15 6.02 17.15
N ASP A 43 2.75 4.78 17.39
CA ASP A 43 3.65 3.62 17.53
C ASP A 43 4.21 3.09 16.19
N GLY A 44 3.61 3.51 15.08
CA GLY A 44 3.96 3.12 13.73
C GLY A 44 3.02 3.75 12.70
N LEU A 45 3.24 3.42 11.43
CA LEU A 45 2.43 3.89 10.30
C LEU A 45 1.90 2.70 9.50
N VAL A 46 0.60 2.69 9.20
CA VAL A 46 0.06 1.90 8.10
C VAL A 46 0.01 2.80 6.87
N MET A 47 0.73 2.43 5.81
CA MET A 47 0.71 3.15 4.54
C MET A 47 -0.13 2.39 3.52
N PHE A 48 -1.37 2.81 3.35
CA PHE A 48 -2.33 2.21 2.44
C PHE A 48 -2.23 2.82 1.03
N ASN A 49 -1.91 1.99 0.04
CA ASN A 49 -1.79 2.42 -1.35
C ASN A 49 -3.13 2.28 -2.07
N HIS A 50 -3.63 3.38 -2.65
CA HIS A 50 -4.87 3.37 -3.44
C HIS A 50 -4.64 3.27 -4.96
N GLY A 51 -3.39 3.45 -5.40
CA GLY A 51 -2.88 3.07 -6.71
C GLY A 51 -3.72 3.35 -7.96
N PHE A 52 -4.24 4.56 -8.15
CA PHE A 52 -4.71 4.97 -9.47
C PHE A 52 -3.61 5.71 -10.23
N LEU A 53 -3.33 5.31 -11.46
CA LEU A 53 -2.56 6.13 -12.39
C LEU A 53 -3.52 7.06 -13.13
N ILE A 54 -3.49 8.34 -12.79
CA ILE A 54 -4.41 9.32 -13.39
C ILE A 54 -3.66 10.11 -14.45
N GLY A 55 -4.16 10.04 -15.70
CA GLY A 55 -3.53 10.59 -16.91
C GLY A 55 -3.41 12.12 -16.93
N THR A 56 -2.93 12.65 -18.05
CA THR A 56 -2.57 14.06 -18.22
C THR A 56 -3.76 15.02 -18.01
N ASP A 57 -3.64 15.97 -17.06
CA ASP A 57 -4.52 17.14 -17.00
C ASP A 57 -3.92 18.28 -17.83
N LEU A 58 -4.34 18.39 -19.09
CA LEU A 58 -3.88 19.44 -20.02
C LEU A 58 -4.21 20.87 -19.54
N LEU A 59 -5.08 21.02 -18.54
CA LEU A 59 -5.48 22.30 -17.95
C LEU A 59 -4.82 22.55 -16.59
N PHE A 60 -3.81 21.76 -16.20
CA PHE A 60 -3.13 21.88 -14.91
C PHE A 60 -2.64 23.30 -14.59
N TYR A 61 -1.78 23.86 -15.45
CA TYR A 61 -1.20 25.20 -15.22
C TYR A 61 -2.28 26.29 -15.15
N PRO A 62 -3.29 26.32 -16.04
CA PRO A 62 -4.45 27.20 -15.89
C PRO A 62 -5.22 27.01 -14.57
N LYS A 63 -5.51 25.77 -14.15
CA LYS A 63 -6.22 25.47 -12.89
C LYS A 63 -5.43 25.93 -11.67
N GLN A 64 -4.12 25.68 -11.63
CA GLN A 64 -3.23 26.15 -10.58
C GLN A 64 -3.16 27.67 -10.51
N PHE A 65 -3.07 28.34 -11.65
CA PHE A 65 -3.05 29.79 -11.71
C PHE A 65 -4.36 30.39 -11.16
N ILE A 66 -5.51 29.86 -11.59
CA ILE A 66 -6.83 30.28 -11.07
C ILE A 66 -6.93 30.00 -9.57
N SER A 67 -6.40 28.87 -9.10
CA SER A 67 -6.45 28.46 -7.68
C SER A 67 -5.65 29.36 -6.76
N LYS A 68 -4.48 29.82 -7.23
CA LYS A 68 -3.70 30.84 -6.53
C LYS A 68 -4.43 32.19 -6.49
N LEU A 69 -5.17 32.53 -7.54
CA LEU A 69 -5.96 33.77 -7.58
C LEU A 69 -7.23 33.68 -6.70
N THR A 70 -7.87 32.52 -6.63
CA THR A 70 -9.10 32.31 -5.86
C THR A 70 -8.88 31.82 -4.44
N ASN A 71 -7.62 31.54 -4.07
CA ASN A 71 -7.24 30.94 -2.79
C ASN A 71 -7.99 29.61 -2.52
N GLN A 72 -8.32 28.86 -3.58
CA GLN A 72 -9.00 27.58 -3.50
C GLN A 72 -8.01 26.45 -3.77
N ASP A 73 -8.04 25.38 -2.97
CA ASP A 73 -7.31 24.15 -3.27
C ASP A 73 -7.96 23.46 -4.49
N THR A 74 -7.29 23.47 -5.64
CA THR A 74 -7.62 22.55 -6.73
C THR A 74 -6.61 21.40 -6.74
N PRO A 75 -6.93 20.23 -6.14
CA PRO A 75 -6.15 19.04 -6.43
C PRO A 75 -6.22 18.76 -7.95
N LEU A 76 -5.15 18.24 -8.56
CA LEU A 76 -5.24 17.79 -9.96
C LEU A 76 -6.37 16.75 -10.10
N PHE A 77 -6.60 15.95 -9.07
CA PHE A 77 -7.64 14.93 -9.01
C PHE A 77 -8.32 14.87 -7.64
N GLN A 78 -9.65 14.86 -7.60
CA GLN A 78 -10.44 14.70 -6.38
C GLN A 78 -10.66 13.22 -6.04
N VAL A 79 -9.58 12.43 -5.97
CA VAL A 79 -9.66 11.03 -5.50
C VAL A 79 -9.26 11.02 -4.03
N ASN A 80 -10.22 10.66 -3.17
CA ASN A 80 -10.03 10.60 -1.72
C ASN A 80 -10.09 9.13 -1.28
N PRO A 81 -8.98 8.38 -1.30
CA PRO A 81 -8.95 6.99 -0.84
C PRO A 81 -9.64 6.77 0.50
N SER A 82 -9.47 7.70 1.45
CA SER A 82 -10.06 7.60 2.79
C SER A 82 -11.59 7.53 2.77
N TRP A 83 -12.24 7.90 1.67
CA TRP A 83 -13.66 7.71 1.45
C TRP A 83 -14.03 6.24 1.24
N TYR A 84 -13.19 5.48 0.55
CA TYR A 84 -13.45 4.07 0.21
C TYR A 84 -12.89 3.11 1.24
N TYR A 85 -11.82 3.48 1.94
CA TYR A 85 -11.17 2.66 2.96
C TYR A 85 -11.18 3.41 4.28
N ASN A 86 -12.06 3.00 5.19
CA ASN A 86 -12.09 3.55 6.55
C ASN A 86 -11.64 2.48 7.54
N TYR A 87 -10.32 2.35 7.68
CA TYR A 87 -9.69 1.46 8.66
C TYR A 87 -9.17 2.21 9.89
N SER A 88 -9.64 3.44 10.09
CA SER A 88 -9.15 4.34 11.14
C SER A 88 -9.34 3.77 12.54
N GLN A 89 -10.37 2.93 12.77
CA GLN A 89 -10.59 2.31 14.07
C GLN A 89 -9.47 1.34 14.47
N ALA A 90 -8.96 0.54 13.52
CA ALA A 90 -7.82 -0.35 13.78
C ALA A 90 -6.56 0.44 14.16
N ALA A 91 -6.34 1.58 13.50
CA ALA A 91 -5.24 2.48 13.84
C ALA A 91 -5.43 3.10 15.24
N ILE A 92 -6.65 3.54 15.59
CA ILE A 92 -7.01 4.09 16.90
C ILE A 92 -6.75 3.08 18.02
N ASN A 93 -7.26 1.85 17.88
CA ASN A 93 -7.16 0.81 18.90
C ASN A 93 -5.70 0.47 19.26
N ASN A 94 -4.80 0.64 18.30
CA ASN A 94 -3.39 0.29 18.46
C ASN A 94 -2.48 1.51 18.68
N ASN A 95 -3.02 2.74 18.68
CA ASN A 95 -2.25 3.99 18.72
C ASN A 95 -1.25 4.14 17.54
N TRP A 96 -1.67 3.73 16.35
CA TRP A 96 -0.91 3.88 15.10
C TRP A 96 -1.44 5.02 14.25
N ALA A 97 -0.62 5.51 13.34
CA ALA A 97 -1.07 6.39 12.26
C ALA A 97 -1.49 5.58 11.03
N LEU A 98 -2.41 6.13 10.24
CA LEU A 98 -2.87 5.57 8.97
C LEU A 98 -2.73 6.62 7.87
N GLY A 99 -1.94 6.32 6.86
CA GLY A 99 -1.75 7.13 5.66
C GLY A 99 -2.37 6.47 4.45
N PHE A 100 -3.02 7.25 3.59
CA PHE A 100 -3.43 6.83 2.25
C PHE A 100 -2.65 7.64 1.23
N VAL A 101 -2.10 6.98 0.22
CA VAL A 101 -1.39 7.64 -0.89
C VAL A 101 -2.08 7.40 -2.22
N THR A 102 -2.16 8.49 -2.98
CA THR A 102 -2.55 8.51 -4.39
C THR A 102 -1.48 9.24 -5.19
N THR A 103 -1.18 8.76 -6.39
CA THR A 103 -0.15 9.31 -7.26
C THR A 103 -0.68 9.53 -8.66
N ALA A 104 -0.47 10.71 -9.24
CA ALA A 104 -0.80 10.96 -10.65
C ALA A 104 0.47 10.89 -11.51
N HIS A 105 0.51 9.95 -12.46
CA HIS A 105 1.60 9.84 -13.42
C HIS A 105 1.16 10.26 -14.81
N LEU A 106 2.04 10.97 -15.52
CA LEU A 106 1.86 11.28 -16.93
C LEU A 106 1.85 9.99 -17.76
N GLN A 107 0.83 9.82 -18.59
CA GLN A 107 0.73 8.71 -19.55
C GLN A 107 1.08 9.23 -20.95
N PHE A 108 2.01 8.54 -21.63
CA PHE A 108 2.26 8.77 -23.05
C PHE A 108 1.47 7.75 -23.87
N ASP A 109 0.57 8.20 -24.74
CA ASP A 109 -0.29 7.32 -25.55
C ASP A 109 0.51 6.35 -26.46
N MET A 110 1.71 6.75 -26.89
CA MET A 110 2.58 5.94 -27.77
C MET A 110 3.40 4.87 -27.01
N MET A 111 3.41 4.92 -25.68
CA MET A 111 4.07 3.95 -24.82
C MET A 111 3.12 3.64 -23.66
N PRO A 112 2.14 2.75 -23.84
CA PRO A 112 1.20 2.40 -22.79
C PRO A 112 1.92 1.54 -21.74
N TRP A 113 2.74 2.17 -20.91
CA TRP A 113 3.32 1.58 -19.69
C TRP A 113 2.24 1.34 -18.62
N THR A 114 0.99 1.66 -18.93
CA THR A 114 -0.15 1.73 -18.03
C THR A 114 -1.10 0.56 -18.29
N ASN A 115 -0.75 -0.62 -17.75
CA ASN A 115 -1.77 -1.50 -17.22
C ASN A 115 -1.73 -1.34 -15.69
N LEU A 116 -2.85 -0.93 -15.10
CA LEU A 116 -2.95 -0.14 -13.86
C LEU A 116 -2.27 -0.75 -12.60
N GLY A 117 -1.90 -2.03 -12.59
CA GLY A 117 -1.21 -2.69 -11.47
C GLY A 117 0.24 -3.14 -11.72
N GLY A 118 0.73 -3.06 -12.96
CA GLY A 118 2.05 -3.60 -13.34
C GLY A 118 3.21 -2.61 -13.27
N ASN A 119 2.93 -1.35 -12.92
CA ASN A 119 3.92 -0.28 -12.89
C ASN A 119 4.44 -0.06 -11.46
N PRO A 120 5.73 -0.33 -11.17
CA PRO A 120 6.26 -0.20 -9.81
C PRO A 120 6.36 1.25 -9.32
N ARG A 121 6.23 2.27 -10.19
CA ARG A 121 6.38 3.70 -9.80
C ARG A 121 5.38 4.14 -8.74
N VAL A 122 4.17 3.60 -8.76
CA VAL A 122 3.14 3.90 -7.76
C VAL A 122 3.52 3.33 -6.40
N GLY A 123 4.06 2.11 -6.36
CA GLY A 123 4.57 1.49 -5.13
C GLY A 123 5.82 2.19 -4.58
N GLN A 124 6.75 2.58 -5.46
CA GLN A 124 7.91 3.40 -5.11
C GLN A 124 7.49 4.74 -4.50
N ALA A 125 6.45 5.39 -5.05
CA ALA A 125 5.93 6.62 -4.49
C ALA A 125 5.26 6.41 -3.13
N ALA A 126 4.61 5.26 -2.89
CA ALA A 126 4.08 4.92 -1.58
C ALA A 126 5.18 4.75 -0.52
N TYR A 127 6.29 4.09 -0.87
CA TYR A 127 7.47 4.01 0.00
C TYR A 127 8.04 5.40 0.30
N ALA A 128 8.16 6.22 -0.74
CA ALA A 128 8.69 7.57 -0.59
C ALA A 128 7.79 8.41 0.32
N ALA A 129 6.47 8.37 0.12
CA ALA A 129 5.47 9.08 0.92
C ALA A 129 5.52 8.67 2.41
N ALA A 130 5.65 7.37 2.70
CA ALA A 130 5.83 6.89 4.08
C ALA A 130 7.12 7.45 4.71
N SER A 131 8.23 7.43 3.96
CA SER A 131 9.51 7.99 4.43
C SER A 131 9.44 9.49 4.66
N TYR A 132 8.71 10.23 3.82
CA TYR A 132 8.46 11.65 4.01
C TYR A 132 7.71 11.92 5.32
N LEU A 133 6.63 11.17 5.59
CA LEU A 133 5.87 11.30 6.85
C LEU A 133 6.72 10.97 8.07
N ILE A 134 7.64 9.99 7.97
CA ILE A 134 8.58 9.66 9.06
C ILE A 134 9.53 10.82 9.34
N LYS A 135 10.15 11.37 8.29
CA LYS A 135 11.18 12.40 8.44
C LYS A 135 10.61 13.76 8.83
N TYR A 136 9.53 14.19 8.17
CA TYR A 136 9.01 15.56 8.25
C TYR A 136 7.65 15.66 8.94
N GLY A 137 6.95 14.55 9.13
CA GLY A 137 5.59 14.55 9.68
C GLY A 137 4.53 15.05 8.69
N ALA A 138 3.35 15.37 9.20
CA ALA A 138 2.21 15.80 8.40
C ALA A 138 2.31 17.28 7.98
N THR A 139 3.31 17.68 7.19
CA THR A 139 3.53 19.09 6.77
C THR A 139 3.96 19.21 5.32
N HIS A 140 3.77 20.40 4.72
CA HIS A 140 4.41 20.81 3.46
C HIS A 140 5.68 21.65 3.70
N LYS A 141 5.84 22.20 4.91
CA LYS A 141 7.00 23.03 5.29
C LYS A 141 8.12 22.15 5.85
N TYR A 142 8.76 21.36 5.00
CA TYR A 142 9.86 20.47 5.39
C TYR A 142 11.18 21.21 5.61
N ASP A 143 11.28 22.45 5.14
CA ASP A 143 12.39 23.40 5.30
C ASP A 143 12.32 24.16 6.64
N ASP A 144 11.14 24.30 7.23
CA ASP A 144 10.94 24.96 8.52
C ASP A 144 11.00 23.98 9.70
N HIS A 145 12.07 24.06 10.50
CA HIS A 145 12.30 23.16 11.63
C HIS A 145 11.15 23.17 12.64
N GLU A 146 10.58 24.33 12.97
CA GLU A 146 9.47 24.40 13.91
C GLU A 146 8.21 23.70 13.39
N SER A 147 7.86 23.93 12.11
CA SER A 147 6.72 23.27 11.48
C SER A 147 6.91 21.77 11.42
N VAL A 148 8.13 21.29 11.13
CA VAL A 148 8.46 19.86 11.16
C VAL A 148 8.27 19.28 12.56
N MET A 149 8.82 19.92 13.59
CA MET A 149 8.71 19.43 14.97
C MET A 149 7.25 19.40 15.46
N LYS A 150 6.41 20.35 15.04
CA LYS A 150 4.98 20.39 15.36
C LYS A 150 4.14 19.37 14.56
N ALA A 151 4.65 18.92 13.41
CA ALA A 151 3.94 18.01 12.51
C ALA A 151 4.37 16.55 12.63
N ARG A 152 5.52 16.27 13.28
CA ARG A 152 5.97 14.91 13.59
C ARG A 152 5.03 14.28 14.61
N PHE A 153 4.42 13.16 14.21
CA PHE A 153 3.39 12.47 14.99
C PHE A 153 3.80 11.06 15.43
N LEU A 154 4.94 10.54 14.96
CA LEU A 154 5.47 9.25 15.40
C LEU A 154 6.12 9.42 16.78
N ARG A 155 6.20 8.36 17.57
CA ARG A 155 6.94 8.38 18.83
C ARG A 155 8.44 8.37 18.58
N ALA A 156 9.23 8.95 19.48
CA ALA A 156 10.68 8.80 19.48
C ALA A 156 11.10 7.33 19.72
N ASP A 157 12.18 6.90 19.09
CA ASP A 157 12.77 5.59 19.34
C ASP A 157 13.52 5.61 20.68
N ALA A 158 13.12 4.77 21.63
CA ALA A 158 13.76 4.70 22.94
C ALA A 158 15.25 4.31 22.88
N SER A 159 15.68 3.65 21.80
CA SER A 159 17.07 3.24 21.59
C SER A 159 17.97 4.33 20.99
N SER A 160 17.39 5.48 20.60
CA SER A 160 18.09 6.57 19.93
C SER A 160 17.57 7.92 20.39
N ASN A 161 18.46 8.74 20.95
CA ASN A 161 18.08 10.04 21.53
C ASN A 161 17.51 11.06 20.50
N ASN A 162 17.59 10.79 19.18
CA ASN A 162 17.23 11.76 18.14
C ASN A 162 16.42 11.19 16.94
N SER A 163 16.01 9.93 16.95
CA SER A 163 15.22 9.36 15.84
C SER A 163 13.79 9.04 16.25
N MET A 164 12.88 9.16 15.29
CA MET A 164 11.50 8.71 15.42
C MET A 164 11.42 7.22 15.09
N LEU A 165 10.40 6.53 15.59
CA LEU A 165 10.02 5.22 15.09
C LEU A 165 9.73 5.33 13.59
N ASN A 166 10.28 4.41 12.80
CA ASN A 166 10.16 4.41 11.35
C ASN A 166 9.46 3.15 10.80
N ARG A 167 8.72 2.46 11.67
CA ARG A 167 8.08 1.17 11.40
C ARG A 167 6.84 1.38 10.54
N VAL A 168 6.79 0.73 9.38
CA VAL A 168 5.68 0.87 8.42
C VAL A 168 5.12 -0.49 8.01
N ILE A 169 3.80 -0.64 8.09
CA ILE A 169 3.07 -1.70 7.38
C ILE A 169 2.63 -1.11 6.04
N PHE A 170 3.04 -1.73 4.94
CA PHE A 170 2.51 -1.36 3.63
C PHE A 170 1.26 -2.20 3.36
N ALA A 171 0.17 -1.53 3.03
CA ALA A 171 -1.10 -2.16 2.75
C ALA A 171 -1.68 -1.64 1.43
N GLY A 172 -2.60 -2.38 0.83
CA GLY A 172 -3.32 -1.87 -0.33
C GLY A 172 -4.40 -2.82 -0.81
N HIS A 173 -5.31 -2.27 -1.61
CA HIS A 173 -6.39 -3.01 -2.24
C HIS A 173 -6.28 -2.93 -3.77
N SER A 174 -6.66 -4.00 -4.48
CA SER A 174 -6.64 -4.04 -5.95
C SER A 174 -5.23 -3.79 -6.49
N VAL A 175 -5.08 -2.93 -7.49
CA VAL A 175 -3.78 -2.45 -7.99
C VAL A 175 -2.91 -1.85 -6.88
N GLY A 176 -3.51 -1.20 -5.88
CA GLY A 176 -2.82 -0.73 -4.68
C GLY A 176 -2.21 -1.87 -3.85
N GLY A 177 -2.85 -3.03 -3.82
CA GLY A 177 -2.33 -4.24 -3.18
C GLY A 177 -1.07 -4.77 -3.87
N ALA A 178 -1.04 -4.75 -5.21
CA ALA A 178 0.17 -5.08 -5.95
C ALA A 178 1.27 -4.05 -5.70
N HIS A 179 0.96 -2.75 -5.76
CA HIS A 179 1.93 -1.69 -5.49
C HIS A 179 2.48 -1.69 -4.05
N ALA A 180 1.70 -2.17 -3.07
CA ALA A 180 2.19 -2.36 -1.70
C ALA A 180 3.34 -3.38 -1.64
N GLN A 181 3.38 -4.38 -2.54
CA GLN A 181 4.50 -5.32 -2.65
C GLN A 181 5.81 -4.59 -2.98
N VAL A 182 5.77 -3.64 -3.92
CA VAL A 182 6.95 -2.83 -4.27
C VAL A 182 7.39 -1.98 -3.09
N ALA A 183 6.46 -1.28 -2.45
CA ALA A 183 6.78 -0.42 -1.32
C ALA A 183 7.41 -1.20 -0.14
N ALA A 184 6.92 -2.42 0.10
CA ALA A 184 7.39 -3.29 1.17
C ALA A 184 8.83 -3.80 0.98
N THR A 185 9.44 -3.68 -0.20
CA THR A 185 10.84 -4.10 -0.42
C THR A 185 11.87 -3.23 0.29
N GLY A 186 11.53 -1.97 0.61
CA GLY A 186 12.45 -1.05 1.29
C GLY A 186 13.42 -0.31 0.35
N PHE A 187 14.05 0.75 0.85
CA PHE A 187 14.82 1.69 0.02
C PHE A 187 15.94 1.03 -0.79
N ASP A 188 16.79 0.24 -0.12
CA ASP A 188 18.01 -0.29 -0.74
C ASP A 188 17.64 -1.25 -1.89
N ALA A 189 16.63 -2.10 -1.67
CA ALA A 189 16.09 -2.98 -2.70
C ALA A 189 15.43 -2.21 -3.85
N LEU A 190 14.63 -1.18 -3.56
CA LEU A 190 14.03 -0.32 -4.58
C LEU A 190 15.10 0.36 -5.45
N GLN A 191 16.20 0.81 -4.85
CA GLN A 191 17.31 1.43 -5.56
C GLN A 191 18.07 0.41 -6.42
N GLU A 192 18.40 -0.76 -5.87
CA GLU A 192 19.11 -1.84 -6.56
C GLU A 192 18.31 -2.38 -7.75
N ILE A 193 17.04 -2.74 -7.52
CA ILE A 193 16.11 -3.22 -8.55
C ILE A 193 15.90 -2.12 -9.60
N GLY A 194 15.71 -0.87 -9.15
CA GLY A 194 15.54 0.27 -10.04
C GLY A 194 16.75 0.51 -10.96
N ALA A 195 17.96 0.44 -10.42
CA ALA A 195 19.19 0.61 -11.19
C ALA A 195 19.37 -0.50 -12.25
N ARG A 196 19.12 -1.76 -11.88
CA ARG A 196 19.21 -2.91 -12.81
C ARG A 196 18.19 -2.85 -13.95
N ASN A 197 17.04 -2.24 -13.70
CA ASN A 197 15.89 -2.26 -14.61
C ASN A 197 15.60 -0.90 -15.25
N LEU A 198 16.58 0.00 -15.29
CA LEU A 198 16.45 1.34 -15.90
C LEU A 198 15.30 2.19 -15.33
N MET A 199 14.90 1.90 -14.09
CA MET A 199 13.90 2.64 -13.32
C MET A 199 14.54 3.18 -12.03
N PRO A 200 15.51 4.10 -12.12
CA PRO A 200 16.25 4.58 -10.95
C PRO A 200 15.30 5.13 -9.88
N PHE A 201 15.69 4.92 -8.62
CA PHE A 201 14.96 5.35 -7.44
C PHE A 201 15.91 6.02 -6.44
N ASP A 202 15.77 7.34 -6.34
CA ASP A 202 16.38 8.19 -5.31
C ASP A 202 15.50 9.45 -5.17
N PRO A 203 14.33 9.31 -4.51
CA PRO A 203 13.28 10.31 -4.59
C PRO A 203 13.65 11.66 -3.97
N VAL A 204 13.13 12.72 -4.58
CA VAL A 204 13.18 14.10 -4.11
C VAL A 204 11.75 14.65 -4.09
N PHE A 205 11.37 15.27 -2.96
CA PHE A 205 10.09 15.95 -2.82
C PHE A 205 10.26 17.44 -3.08
N TYR A 206 9.29 18.00 -3.78
CA TYR A 206 9.18 19.42 -4.05
C TYR A 206 7.86 19.92 -3.48
N ASN A 207 7.89 21.17 -3.05
CA ASN A 207 6.65 21.84 -2.69
C ASN A 207 5.75 21.96 -3.92
N ARG A 208 4.43 21.84 -3.71
CA ARG A 208 3.46 21.95 -4.81
C ARG A 208 3.44 23.35 -5.41
N GLU A 209 3.70 24.35 -4.59
CA GLU A 209 3.73 25.74 -5.00
C GLU A 209 5.01 26.07 -5.77
N VAL A 210 4.93 27.09 -6.63
CA VAL A 210 5.97 27.58 -7.59
C VAL A 210 7.32 27.99 -6.95
N THR A 211 7.54 27.74 -5.66
CA THR A 211 8.87 27.93 -5.04
C THR A 211 9.74 26.71 -5.30
N PRO A 212 11.01 26.89 -5.73
CA PRO A 212 11.91 25.80 -6.12
C PRO A 212 12.50 25.06 -4.91
N ASP A 213 11.78 25.02 -3.79
CA ASP A 213 12.24 24.32 -2.60
C ASP A 213 12.05 22.81 -2.78
N HIS A 214 13.01 22.06 -2.28
CA HIS A 214 13.04 20.61 -2.38
C HIS A 214 13.84 19.96 -1.26
N THR A 215 13.49 18.71 -0.96
CA THR A 215 14.27 17.89 -0.03
C THR A 215 15.63 17.51 -0.63
N LEU A 216 16.58 17.11 0.20
CA LEU A 216 17.72 16.33 -0.30
C LEU A 216 17.22 14.98 -0.88
N PRO A 217 17.95 14.36 -1.83
CA PRO A 217 17.68 13.00 -2.27
C PRO A 217 17.63 12.04 -1.08
N MET A 218 16.75 11.06 -1.14
CA MET A 218 16.51 10.13 -0.04
C MET A 218 17.73 9.26 0.28
N SER A 219 18.64 9.05 -0.67
CA SER A 219 19.97 8.44 -0.43
C SER A 219 20.86 9.23 0.53
N LYS A 220 20.55 10.51 0.76
CA LYS A 220 21.22 11.37 1.75
C LYS A 220 20.53 11.40 3.10
N TRP A 221 19.45 10.66 3.27
CA TRP A 221 18.73 10.59 4.54
C TRP A 221 19.26 9.44 5.37
N ASP A 222 19.33 9.63 6.69
CA ASP A 222 19.66 8.55 7.61
C ASP A 222 18.62 7.42 7.51
N GLU A 223 19.05 6.18 7.77
CA GLU A 223 18.16 5.01 7.77
C GLU A 223 16.97 5.17 8.72
N SER A 224 17.19 5.76 9.89
CA SER A 224 16.13 6.03 10.86
C SER A 224 15.09 7.05 10.37
N SER A 225 15.40 7.82 9.33
CA SER A 225 14.47 8.77 8.69
C SER A 225 13.75 8.18 7.48
N ARG A 226 14.11 6.96 7.07
CA ARG A 226 13.47 6.23 5.95
C ARG A 226 12.49 5.21 6.50
N ALA A 227 11.43 4.91 5.74
CA ALA A 227 10.48 3.87 6.11
C ALA A 227 11.19 2.51 6.25
N ARG A 228 10.99 1.87 7.39
CA ARG A 228 11.37 0.47 7.65
C ARG A 228 10.12 -0.40 7.48
N PRO A 229 9.98 -1.12 6.35
CA PRO A 229 8.90 -2.08 6.19
C PRO A 229 8.99 -3.15 7.29
N ILE A 230 7.86 -3.38 7.97
CA ILE A 230 7.73 -4.40 9.02
C ILE A 230 6.55 -5.35 8.77
N GLY A 231 5.77 -5.10 7.74
CA GLY A 231 4.66 -5.94 7.32
C GLY A 231 4.12 -5.54 5.96
N LEU A 232 3.52 -6.51 5.28
CA LEU A 232 2.80 -6.35 4.03
C LEU A 232 1.39 -6.97 4.16
N LEU A 233 0.36 -6.18 3.85
CA LEU A 233 -1.02 -6.64 3.76
C LEU A 233 -1.59 -6.35 2.36
N GLN A 234 -2.02 -7.39 1.67
CA GLN A 234 -2.49 -7.28 0.28
C GLN A 234 -3.93 -7.75 0.22
N LEU A 235 -4.85 -6.83 -0.08
CA LEU A 235 -6.26 -7.13 -0.27
C LEU A 235 -6.53 -7.23 -1.78
N SER A 236 -6.83 -8.43 -2.26
CA SER A 236 -7.16 -8.70 -3.67
C SER A 236 -6.19 -8.04 -4.67
N PRO A 237 -4.87 -8.32 -4.60
CA PRO A 237 -3.87 -7.59 -5.36
C PRO A 237 -3.99 -7.85 -6.88
N VAL A 238 -4.10 -6.79 -7.68
CA VAL A 238 -4.19 -6.89 -9.16
C VAL A 238 -2.88 -6.45 -9.78
N ASP A 239 -2.21 -7.35 -10.50
CA ASP A 239 -1.05 -7.04 -11.31
C ASP A 239 -1.47 -6.84 -12.76
N GLY A 240 -1.35 -5.63 -13.29
CA GLY A 240 -1.63 -5.37 -14.69
C GLY A 240 -0.51 -5.95 -15.57
N ALA A 241 -0.80 -6.27 -16.83
CA ALA A 241 0.17 -6.79 -17.81
C ALA A 241 1.34 -5.84 -18.19
N GLY A 242 1.64 -4.81 -17.38
CA GLY A 242 2.67 -3.80 -17.64
C GLY A 242 4.07 -4.37 -17.87
N GLY A 243 4.37 -5.57 -17.34
CA GLY A 243 5.63 -6.29 -17.61
C GLY A 243 5.69 -7.05 -18.94
N LYS A 244 4.59 -7.18 -19.68
CA LYS A 244 4.53 -7.97 -20.93
C LYS A 244 4.69 -7.17 -22.21
N THR A 245 4.41 -5.87 -22.18
CA THR A 245 4.53 -5.03 -23.38
C THR A 245 5.98 -4.77 -23.76
N VAL A 246 6.90 -4.68 -22.78
CA VAL A 246 8.36 -4.53 -23.01
C VAL A 246 9.20 -5.19 -21.89
N PRO A 247 9.18 -6.53 -21.75
CA PRO A 247 9.74 -7.25 -20.60
C PRO A 247 11.25 -7.05 -20.36
N TYR A 248 12.01 -6.75 -21.41
CA TYR A 248 13.46 -6.51 -21.32
C TYR A 248 13.82 -5.10 -20.83
N LEU A 249 12.92 -4.12 -20.96
CA LEU A 249 13.16 -2.72 -20.55
C LEU A 249 12.33 -2.32 -19.32
N ALA A 250 11.30 -3.09 -18.97
CA ALA A 250 10.46 -2.87 -17.79
C ALA A 250 9.92 -4.22 -17.27
N PRO A 251 10.62 -4.92 -16.36
CA PRO A 251 10.21 -6.24 -15.86
C PRO A 251 8.98 -6.22 -14.94
N GLY A 252 8.35 -5.05 -14.76
CA GLY A 252 7.15 -4.88 -13.94
C GLY A 252 7.38 -5.20 -12.47
N MET A 253 6.42 -5.90 -11.86
CA MET A 253 6.35 -6.15 -10.43
C MET A 253 7.18 -7.36 -9.96
N LYS A 254 7.55 -8.27 -10.89
CA LYS A 254 8.17 -9.55 -10.58
C LYS A 254 9.47 -9.44 -9.76
N PRO A 255 10.45 -8.56 -10.09
CA PRO A 255 11.69 -8.48 -9.31
C PRO A 255 11.47 -8.08 -7.84
N TYR A 256 10.43 -7.29 -7.58
CA TYR A 256 10.08 -6.88 -6.22
C TYR A 256 9.50 -8.04 -5.42
N ARG A 257 8.68 -8.90 -6.04
CA ARG A 257 8.18 -10.13 -5.42
C ARG A 257 9.29 -11.14 -5.14
N GLU A 258 10.22 -11.31 -6.08
CA GLU A 258 11.39 -12.18 -5.89
C GLU A 258 12.26 -11.69 -4.71
N HIS A 259 12.39 -10.37 -4.54
CA HIS A 259 13.02 -9.81 -3.35
C HIS A 259 12.21 -10.10 -2.08
N LEU A 260 10.89 -9.89 -2.08
CA LEU A 260 10.06 -10.22 -0.92
C LEU A 260 10.15 -11.70 -0.52
N ALA A 261 10.41 -12.60 -1.47
CA ALA A 261 10.60 -14.01 -1.17
C ALA A 261 11.87 -14.31 -0.33
N SER A 262 12.86 -13.42 -0.35
CA SER A 262 14.06 -13.55 0.47
C SER A 262 13.99 -12.79 1.80
N VAL A 263 12.94 -12.00 2.02
CA VAL A 263 12.78 -11.16 3.21
C VAL A 263 11.94 -11.86 4.28
N ALA A 264 12.49 -11.96 5.48
CA ALA A 264 11.81 -12.47 6.67
C ALA A 264 10.90 -11.39 7.27
N MET A 265 9.73 -11.18 6.67
CA MET A 265 8.75 -10.19 7.12
C MET A 265 7.33 -10.72 6.98
N PRO A 266 6.45 -10.50 7.97
CA PRO A 266 5.02 -10.81 7.86
C PRO A 266 4.44 -10.29 6.54
N ASN A 267 3.84 -11.20 5.77
CA ASN A 267 3.24 -10.88 4.49
C ASN A 267 1.92 -11.67 4.38
N LEU A 268 0.80 -10.96 4.30
CA LEU A 268 -0.51 -11.58 4.20
C LEU A 268 -1.21 -11.13 2.93
N MET A 269 -1.61 -12.10 2.12
CA MET A 269 -2.51 -11.91 0.99
C MET A 269 -3.91 -12.39 1.37
N VAL A 270 -4.91 -11.57 1.11
CA VAL A 270 -6.33 -11.92 1.24
C VAL A 270 -6.98 -11.76 -0.11
N THR A 271 -7.70 -12.78 -0.57
CA THR A 271 -8.43 -12.73 -1.85
C THR A 271 -9.88 -13.15 -1.65
N GLY A 272 -10.79 -12.61 -2.44
CA GLY A 272 -12.16 -13.13 -2.52
C GLY A 272 -12.24 -14.28 -3.51
N ALA A 273 -12.92 -15.38 -3.19
CA ALA A 273 -13.08 -16.51 -4.12
C ALA A 273 -13.87 -16.14 -5.38
N CYS A 274 -14.67 -15.07 -5.33
CA CYS A 274 -15.46 -14.56 -6.45
C CYS A 274 -14.79 -13.35 -7.13
N ASP A 275 -13.56 -12.99 -6.76
CA ASP A 275 -12.83 -11.84 -7.31
C ASP A 275 -12.15 -12.19 -8.65
N SER A 276 -12.81 -11.85 -9.75
CA SER A 276 -12.24 -12.06 -11.09
C SER A 276 -11.18 -11.04 -11.49
N ALA A 277 -11.06 -9.92 -10.79
CA ALA A 277 -10.07 -8.91 -11.09
C ALA A 277 -8.66 -9.44 -10.80
N CYS A 278 -8.47 -10.06 -9.63
CA CYS A 278 -7.18 -10.56 -9.20
C CYS A 278 -6.95 -12.04 -9.51
N LEU A 279 -8.00 -12.87 -9.66
CA LEU A 279 -7.85 -14.30 -9.90
C LEU A 279 -7.87 -14.71 -11.38
N ASP A 280 -8.51 -13.94 -12.27
CA ASP A 280 -8.54 -14.24 -13.71
C ASP A 280 -7.22 -13.78 -14.37
N PRO A 281 -6.44 -14.69 -14.99
CA PRO A 281 -5.23 -14.33 -15.74
C PRO A 281 -5.44 -13.29 -16.85
N LYS A 282 -6.68 -13.09 -17.32
CA LYS A 282 -7.02 -12.06 -18.31
C LYS A 282 -7.09 -10.65 -17.71
N ASN A 283 -7.32 -10.54 -16.41
CA ASN A 283 -7.47 -9.26 -15.71
C ASN A 283 -6.23 -8.95 -14.85
N SER A 284 -5.62 -9.98 -14.25
CA SER A 284 -4.38 -9.88 -13.48
C SER A 284 -3.36 -10.88 -13.98
N ASP A 285 -2.14 -10.43 -14.25
CA ASP A 285 -1.14 -11.23 -14.93
C ASP A 285 0.28 -10.94 -14.40
N PRO A 286 0.78 -11.75 -13.46
CA PRO A 286 0.17 -12.98 -12.94
C PRO A 286 -1.08 -12.75 -12.07
N PRO A 287 -2.00 -13.72 -11.99
CA PRO A 287 -3.11 -13.68 -11.03
C PRO A 287 -2.57 -13.76 -9.59
N ALA A 288 -3.30 -13.20 -8.63
CA ALA A 288 -2.92 -13.18 -7.22
C ALA A 288 -2.67 -14.59 -6.68
N TRP A 289 -3.61 -15.50 -6.96
CA TRP A 289 -3.61 -16.89 -6.53
C TRP A 289 -4.24 -17.79 -7.59
N ILE A 290 -3.81 -19.06 -7.64
CA ILE A 290 -4.39 -20.10 -8.51
C ILE A 290 -4.53 -21.40 -7.69
N ASP A 291 -5.70 -22.05 -7.76
CA ASP A 291 -5.99 -23.30 -7.01
C ASP A 291 -5.33 -24.56 -7.61
N VAL A 292 -4.93 -24.53 -8.89
CA VAL A 292 -4.40 -25.70 -9.62
C VAL A 292 -2.89 -25.90 -9.43
N ALA A 293 -2.41 -27.08 -9.83
CA ALA A 293 -1.03 -27.56 -9.67
C ALA A 293 0.07 -26.65 -10.26
N ASP A 294 -0.26 -25.73 -11.16
CA ASP A 294 0.66 -24.70 -11.67
C ASP A 294 0.63 -23.43 -10.81
N ARG A 295 0.79 -23.60 -9.49
CA ARG A 295 0.86 -22.47 -8.53
C ARG A 295 2.02 -21.53 -8.87
N SER A 296 3.07 -22.02 -9.55
CA SER A 296 4.29 -21.32 -9.97
C SER A 296 4.07 -20.04 -10.78
N THR A 297 2.87 -19.84 -11.32
CA THR A 297 2.55 -18.69 -12.17
C THR A 297 1.80 -17.57 -11.45
N SER A 298 1.50 -17.69 -10.16
CA SER A 298 0.76 -16.67 -9.38
C SER A 298 1.68 -15.61 -8.75
N GLN A 299 1.11 -14.45 -8.37
CA GLN A 299 1.82 -13.43 -7.58
C GLN A 299 2.31 -14.02 -6.24
N TYR A 300 1.46 -14.81 -5.57
CA TYR A 300 1.83 -15.47 -4.32
C TYR A 300 3.05 -16.38 -4.49
N ALA A 301 3.08 -17.24 -5.51
CA ALA A 301 4.22 -18.14 -5.72
C ALA A 301 5.52 -17.41 -6.08
N GLN A 302 5.45 -16.25 -6.73
CA GLN A 302 6.63 -15.39 -6.94
C GLN A 302 7.19 -14.85 -5.61
N MET A 303 6.35 -14.67 -4.59
CA MET A 303 6.75 -14.23 -3.25
C MET A 303 7.04 -15.40 -2.29
N ALA A 304 6.66 -16.64 -2.62
CA ALA A 304 6.54 -17.73 -1.64
C ALA A 304 6.82 -19.11 -2.28
N TYR A 305 7.96 -19.25 -2.96
CA TYR A 305 8.40 -20.55 -3.50
C TYR A 305 9.02 -21.44 -2.40
N GLY A 306 9.01 -22.77 -2.57
CA GLY A 306 9.29 -23.71 -1.48
C GLY A 306 10.67 -23.65 -0.82
N SER A 307 11.68 -23.07 -1.49
CA SER A 307 13.00 -22.80 -0.90
C SER A 307 13.21 -21.35 -0.43
N SER A 308 12.15 -20.54 -0.43
CA SER A 308 12.21 -19.13 -0.05
C SER A 308 12.21 -18.94 1.47
N ASN A 309 12.74 -17.80 1.94
CA ASN A 309 12.70 -17.40 3.36
C ASN A 309 11.42 -16.61 3.70
N SER A 310 10.46 -16.61 2.78
CA SER A 310 9.25 -15.79 2.84
C SER A 310 8.35 -16.20 3.99
N TRP A 311 7.80 -15.21 4.67
CA TRP A 311 6.73 -15.44 5.65
C TRP A 311 5.35 -15.18 5.05
N ALA A 312 5.24 -15.22 3.72
CA ALA A 312 3.97 -15.08 3.03
C ALA A 312 2.95 -16.10 3.54
N ALA A 313 1.74 -15.62 3.76
CA ALA A 313 0.57 -16.40 4.05
C ALA A 313 -0.56 -15.90 3.14
N THR A 314 -1.48 -16.79 2.79
CA THR A 314 -2.67 -16.42 2.02
C THR A 314 -3.93 -17.02 2.63
N CYS A 315 -5.02 -16.26 2.59
CA CYS A 315 -6.35 -16.77 2.88
C CYS A 315 -7.36 -16.29 1.83
N MET A 316 -8.44 -17.06 1.68
CA MET A 316 -9.46 -16.77 0.68
C MET A 316 -10.83 -16.67 1.34
N VAL A 317 -11.51 -15.54 1.14
CA VAL A 317 -12.89 -15.32 1.62
C VAL A 317 -13.86 -16.04 0.68
N GLU A 318 -14.68 -16.94 1.23
CA GLU A 318 -15.51 -17.87 0.45
C GLU A 318 -16.51 -17.17 -0.49
N ARG A 319 -17.14 -16.10 0.00
CA ARG A 319 -18.05 -15.24 -0.80
C ARG A 319 -17.41 -13.91 -1.15
N GLY A 320 -16.10 -13.80 -1.00
CA GLY A 320 -15.39 -12.54 -1.12
C GLY A 320 -15.39 -12.05 -2.55
N SER A 321 -15.52 -10.75 -2.71
CA SER A 321 -15.51 -10.07 -4.00
C SER A 321 -14.36 -9.08 -4.09
N HIS A 322 -14.15 -8.50 -5.26
CA HIS A 322 -13.22 -7.40 -5.42
C HIS A 322 -13.65 -6.16 -4.61
N CYS A 323 -14.94 -5.97 -4.33
CA CYS A 323 -15.45 -4.76 -3.70
C CYS A 323 -15.87 -4.90 -2.25
N GLY A 324 -15.86 -6.11 -1.71
CA GLY A 324 -16.31 -6.33 -0.34
C GLY A 324 -15.45 -5.62 0.69
N TYR A 325 -14.19 -5.29 0.37
CA TYR A 325 -13.28 -4.49 1.21
C TYR A 325 -13.68 -3.03 1.36
N LEU A 326 -14.62 -2.51 0.54
CA LEU A 326 -14.91 -1.09 0.45
C LEU A 326 -15.96 -0.65 1.48
N ALA A 327 -15.71 0.51 2.08
CA ALA A 327 -16.67 1.23 2.90
C ALA A 327 -17.76 1.91 2.07
N HIS A 328 -17.57 2.12 0.76
CA HIS A 328 -18.54 2.79 -0.10
C HIS A 328 -18.56 2.15 -1.49
N HIS A 329 -19.73 2.18 -2.12
CA HIS A 329 -19.94 1.64 -3.47
C HIS A 329 -19.01 2.32 -4.49
N ASN A 330 -18.49 1.54 -5.42
CA ASN A 330 -17.66 2.00 -6.54
C ASN A 330 -18.05 1.21 -7.81
N ASP A 331 -18.51 1.92 -8.84
CA ASP A 331 -19.00 1.31 -10.08
C ASP A 331 -17.91 0.57 -10.85
N LEU A 332 -16.67 1.09 -10.87
CA LEU A 332 -15.54 0.46 -11.55
C LEU A 332 -15.16 -0.85 -10.86
N CYS A 333 -15.17 -0.85 -9.53
CA CYS A 333 -14.92 -2.05 -8.75
C CYS A 333 -16.00 -3.10 -9.03
N THR A 334 -17.28 -2.70 -9.03
CA THR A 334 -18.42 -3.65 -9.17
C THR A 334 -18.40 -4.36 -10.52
N GLN A 335 -17.86 -3.73 -11.57
CA GLN A 335 -17.67 -4.35 -12.88
C GLN A 335 -16.58 -5.43 -12.89
N ALA A 336 -15.72 -5.47 -11.87
CA ALA A 336 -14.63 -6.43 -11.73
C ALA A 336 -15.08 -7.77 -11.08
N ASP A 337 -16.29 -7.82 -10.53
CA ASP A 337 -16.89 -9.02 -9.96
C ASP A 337 -17.66 -9.82 -11.02
N LYS A 338 -16.96 -10.62 -11.85
CA LYS A 338 -17.63 -11.48 -12.85
C LYS A 338 -18.13 -12.77 -12.21
N LYS A 339 -19.40 -13.12 -12.50
CA LYS A 339 -20.06 -14.37 -12.09
C LYS A 339 -19.38 -15.66 -12.58
N SER A 340 -18.41 -15.59 -13.49
CA SER A 340 -17.82 -16.79 -14.12
C SER A 340 -16.86 -17.59 -13.22
N LEU A 341 -16.32 -16.98 -12.16
CA LEU A 341 -15.44 -17.67 -11.19
C LEU A 341 -16.15 -18.02 -9.88
N CYS A 342 -17.24 -17.33 -9.57
CA CYS A 342 -18.06 -17.60 -8.38
C CYS A 342 -19.02 -18.75 -8.67
N ASP A 343 -19.36 -19.55 -7.66
CA ASP A 343 -20.49 -20.46 -7.77
C ASP A 343 -21.74 -19.64 -8.17
N PRO A 344 -22.45 -19.99 -9.25
CA PRO A 344 -23.63 -19.25 -9.70
C PRO A 344 -24.73 -19.12 -8.65
N SER A 345 -24.75 -20.00 -7.64
CA SER A 345 -25.68 -19.99 -6.52
C SER A 345 -25.27 -19.05 -5.38
N VAL A 346 -24.03 -18.55 -5.39
CA VAL A 346 -23.47 -17.68 -4.36
C VAL A 346 -23.58 -16.22 -4.77
N THR A 347 -24.03 -15.37 -3.83
CA THR A 347 -23.99 -13.92 -3.98
C THR A 347 -22.72 -13.38 -3.32
N PRO A 348 -21.78 -12.80 -4.08
CA PRO A 348 -20.58 -12.18 -3.53
C PRO A 348 -20.92 -11.02 -2.59
N TYR A 349 -20.03 -10.74 -1.64
CA TYR A 349 -20.17 -9.55 -0.81
C TYR A 349 -20.04 -8.27 -1.64
N THR A 350 -20.71 -7.20 -1.20
CA THR A 350 -20.56 -5.86 -1.79
C THR A 350 -20.03 -4.88 -0.75
N ALA A 351 -19.77 -3.64 -1.15
CA ALA A 351 -19.33 -2.60 -0.23
C ALA A 351 -20.25 -2.47 1.00
N LYS A 352 -19.67 -2.14 2.17
CA LYS A 352 -20.35 -2.02 3.49
C LYS A 352 -20.87 -3.32 4.10
N GLN A 353 -20.63 -4.47 3.48
CA GLN A 353 -21.08 -5.77 4.01
C GLN A 353 -20.05 -6.41 4.96
N GLU A 354 -20.21 -7.70 5.24
CA GLU A 354 -19.43 -8.44 6.21
C GLU A 354 -17.92 -8.45 5.89
N GLU A 355 -17.54 -8.52 4.61
CA GLU A 355 -16.13 -8.51 4.17
C GLU A 355 -15.39 -7.20 4.56
N TYR A 356 -16.07 -6.05 4.53
CA TYR A 356 -15.50 -4.77 4.98
C TYR A 356 -15.24 -4.77 6.50
N ARG A 357 -16.14 -5.36 7.28
CA ARG A 357 -15.98 -5.50 8.74
C ARG A 357 -14.85 -6.47 9.07
N PHE A 358 -14.79 -7.60 8.36
CA PHE A 358 -13.68 -8.54 8.44
C PHE A 358 -12.34 -7.85 8.15
N SER A 359 -12.27 -6.99 7.13
CA SER A 359 -11.05 -6.27 6.77
C SER A 359 -10.58 -5.29 7.86
N ASN A 360 -11.52 -4.65 8.56
CA ASN A 360 -11.23 -3.82 9.72
C ASN A 360 -10.68 -4.63 10.90
N GLU A 361 -11.35 -5.74 11.26
CA GLU A 361 -10.87 -6.66 12.29
C GLU A 361 -9.50 -7.24 11.93
N LEU A 362 -9.30 -7.59 10.66
CA LEU A 362 -8.04 -8.10 10.14
C LEU A 362 -6.91 -7.08 10.33
N LEU A 363 -7.12 -5.82 9.95
CA LEU A 363 -6.09 -4.79 10.11
C LEU A 363 -5.77 -4.56 11.60
N ASP A 364 -6.78 -4.59 12.48
CA ASP A 364 -6.60 -4.48 13.93
C ASP A 364 -5.74 -5.63 14.48
N GLN A 365 -6.06 -6.88 14.10
CA GLN A 365 -5.27 -8.06 14.48
C GLN A 365 -3.85 -8.02 13.90
N TYR A 366 -3.70 -7.55 12.67
CA TYR A 366 -2.41 -7.43 12.01
C TYR A 366 -1.53 -6.40 12.70
N ILE A 367 -2.04 -5.18 12.91
CA ILE A 367 -1.32 -4.14 13.65
C ILE A 367 -0.99 -4.66 15.05
N GLY A 368 -1.92 -5.28 15.76
CA GLY A 368 -1.68 -5.82 17.10
C GLY A 368 -0.53 -6.84 17.14
N PHE A 369 -0.43 -7.73 16.13
CA PHE A 369 0.68 -8.68 16.02
C PHE A 369 2.04 -7.96 15.83
N VAL A 370 2.13 -7.03 14.86
CA VAL A 370 3.39 -6.35 14.59
C VAL A 370 3.72 -5.27 15.62
N ALA A 371 2.75 -4.62 16.26
CA ALA A 371 2.99 -3.62 17.30
C ALA A 371 3.76 -4.22 18.48
N GLY A 372 3.36 -5.42 18.92
CA GLY A 372 3.99 -6.13 20.02
C GLY A 372 5.32 -6.81 19.69
N LYS A 373 5.76 -6.85 18.42
CA LYS A 373 6.94 -7.61 18.00
C LYS A 373 7.77 -6.88 16.95
N ASP A 374 9.08 -6.74 17.16
CA ASP A 374 9.97 -6.36 16.05
C ASP A 374 10.14 -7.58 15.13
N PRO A 375 9.79 -7.51 13.82
CA PRO A 375 10.02 -8.61 12.89
C PRO A 375 11.47 -9.08 12.84
N ALA A 376 12.43 -8.17 13.05
CA ALA A 376 13.85 -8.50 13.11
C ALA A 376 14.19 -9.48 14.26
N ASN A 377 13.33 -9.56 15.28
CA ASN A 377 13.46 -10.44 16.43
C ASN A 377 12.38 -11.55 16.46
N CYS A 378 11.67 -11.75 15.35
CA CYS A 378 10.69 -12.83 15.21
C CYS A 378 11.22 -13.96 14.33
N SER A 379 10.64 -15.14 14.49
CA SER A 379 10.80 -16.27 13.58
C SER A 379 9.53 -16.49 12.75
N PHE A 380 9.67 -17.21 11.63
CA PHE A 380 8.52 -17.69 10.85
C PHE A 380 7.52 -18.45 11.72
N ASP A 381 7.99 -19.32 12.63
CA ASP A 381 7.11 -20.06 13.54
C ASP A 381 6.34 -19.14 14.49
N THR A 382 6.94 -18.02 14.90
CA THR A 382 6.28 -17.02 15.75
C THR A 382 5.16 -16.30 15.00
N TRP A 383 5.36 -16.05 13.71
CA TRP A 383 4.34 -15.51 12.81
C TRP A 383 3.24 -16.53 12.56
N LYS A 384 3.60 -17.73 12.07
CA LYS A 384 2.68 -18.83 11.74
C LYS A 384 1.78 -19.24 12.91
N ASN A 385 2.33 -19.27 14.12
CA ASN A 385 1.59 -19.63 15.33
C ASN A 385 1.09 -18.39 16.12
N GLY A 386 1.23 -17.18 15.57
CA GLY A 386 0.81 -15.93 16.21
C GLY A 386 -0.71 -15.78 16.31
N SER A 387 -1.16 -14.84 17.14
CA SER A 387 -2.60 -14.58 17.38
C SER A 387 -3.39 -14.30 16.10
N LEU A 388 -2.82 -13.50 15.19
CA LEU A 388 -3.44 -13.20 13.89
C LEU A 388 -3.66 -14.48 13.06
N MET A 389 -2.64 -15.33 12.92
CA MET A 389 -2.75 -16.57 12.13
C MET A 389 -3.69 -17.57 12.78
N GLN A 390 -3.68 -17.69 14.11
CA GLN A 390 -4.66 -18.51 14.84
C GLN A 390 -6.10 -17.98 14.71
N TRP A 391 -6.26 -16.66 14.64
CA TRP A 391 -7.55 -16.02 14.41
C TRP A 391 -8.06 -16.31 12.99
N LEU A 392 -7.18 -16.22 11.98
CA LEU A 392 -7.50 -16.54 10.59
C LEU A 392 -7.69 -18.03 10.31
N ASN A 393 -7.03 -18.93 11.04
CA ASN A 393 -7.09 -20.37 10.76
C ASN A 393 -8.37 -21.04 11.32
N LYS A 394 -9.53 -20.46 11.00
CA LYS A 394 -10.89 -20.87 11.39
C LYS A 394 -11.83 -20.67 10.21
N GLU A 395 -12.88 -21.47 10.12
CA GLU A 395 -13.91 -21.30 9.09
C GLU A 395 -14.52 -19.90 9.12
N LYS A 396 -14.83 -19.39 10.31
CA LYS A 396 -15.42 -18.06 10.53
C LYS A 396 -14.56 -17.24 11.48
N PRO A 397 -13.56 -16.52 10.96
CA PRO A 397 -12.71 -15.66 11.78
C PRO A 397 -13.50 -14.45 12.31
N GLY A 398 -13.30 -14.15 13.60
CA GLY A 398 -13.81 -12.92 14.22
C GLY A 398 -15.33 -12.86 14.38
N THR A 399 -15.86 -11.63 14.39
CA THR A 399 -17.28 -11.36 14.65
C THR A 399 -18.07 -10.94 13.41
N SER A 400 -17.37 -10.72 12.28
CA SER A 400 -17.94 -10.26 11.02
C SER A 400 -18.94 -11.23 10.39
N GLY A 401 -18.85 -12.53 10.70
CA GLY A 401 -19.67 -13.59 10.09
C GLY A 401 -19.18 -14.04 8.71
N VAL A 402 -18.00 -13.59 8.28
CA VAL A 402 -17.36 -14.02 7.04
C VAL A 402 -16.86 -15.46 7.16
N SER A 403 -17.06 -16.27 6.11
CA SER A 403 -16.47 -17.59 5.97
C SER A 403 -15.20 -17.55 5.11
N LEU A 404 -14.18 -18.32 5.49
CA LEU A 404 -12.98 -18.56 4.70
C LEU A 404 -13.07 -19.92 3.99
N ARG A 405 -12.51 -19.98 2.79
CA ARG A 405 -12.35 -21.23 2.04
C ARG A 405 -11.19 -22.04 2.63
N GLN A 406 -11.41 -23.34 2.77
CA GLN A 406 -10.40 -24.26 3.29
C GLN A 406 -9.40 -24.67 2.19
N PHE A 407 -8.11 -24.54 2.50
CA PHE A 407 -6.97 -25.13 1.81
C PHE A 407 -6.63 -26.51 2.40
N PRO A 408 -5.82 -27.35 1.72
CA PRO A 408 -5.40 -28.64 2.25
C PRO A 408 -4.72 -28.58 3.64
N ASP A 409 -4.09 -27.46 3.96
CA ASP A 409 -3.32 -27.20 5.19
C ASP A 409 -4.08 -26.38 6.26
N GLY A 410 -5.33 -25.98 6.00
CA GLY A 410 -6.15 -25.18 6.92
C GLY A 410 -6.93 -24.08 6.20
N TYR A 411 -7.30 -23.02 6.91
CA TYR A 411 -7.94 -21.82 6.31
C TYR A 411 -6.92 -20.74 5.94
N VAL A 412 -5.66 -20.95 6.32
CA VAL A 412 -4.50 -20.16 5.90
C VAL A 412 -3.49 -21.07 5.26
N HIS A 413 -3.01 -20.70 4.09
CA HIS A 413 -1.95 -21.40 3.39
C HIS A 413 -0.60 -20.69 3.57
N PHE A 414 0.46 -21.48 3.73
CA PHE A 414 1.86 -21.03 3.84
C PHE A 414 2.72 -21.70 2.75
N PRO A 415 3.86 -21.10 2.34
CA PRO A 415 4.81 -21.76 1.46
C PRO A 415 5.26 -23.10 2.07
N SER A 416 5.21 -24.15 1.25
CA SER A 416 5.56 -25.53 1.59
C SER A 416 6.93 -25.93 1.09
#